data_AF-A0A931GJY6-F1
#
_entry.id   AF-A0A931GJY6-F1
#
_cell.length_a   1.000
_cell.length_b   1.000
_cell.length_c   1.000
_cell.angle_alpha   90.00
_cell.angle_beta   90.00
_cell.angle_gamma   90.00
#
_symmetry.space_group_name_H-M   'P 1'
#
loop_
_entity.id
_entity.type
_entity.pdbx_description
1 polymer ?
#
loop_
_entity_poly.entity_id
_entity_poly.type
_entity_poly.pdbx_seq_one_letter_code
_entity_poly.pdbx_strand_id
1 'polypeptide(L)'
;MPPTTPRPPDATATAPRAPYLPWLAVTAIAYGLTHHIGFGLAWLGTIGDTRWADWADLITPYAVLLPAAAALRAGKASPRTWILYLAGAITYVEGHGIHLAANSVANVEPSGVAHLWDEYIGHYLWYGGLTLVITALALTLARRPPVHGPIPALLALITGITFTTNALEGQTAAVSIAITAAFTAWGWTTRHHLGRLLIIAFAPALIMLIVYGIWHRGFPEPTELGWI
;
A
#
# COMPACT_ATOMS: atom_id res chain seq x y z
N MET A 1 59.01 -30.22 -9.97
CA MET A 1 57.97 -29.19 -10.19
C MET A 1 57.43 -28.77 -8.83
N PRO A 2 57.42 -27.48 -8.49
CA PRO A 2 56.84 -27.03 -7.23
C PRO A 2 55.31 -27.20 -7.26
N PRO A 3 54.67 -27.62 -6.16
CA PRO A 3 53.22 -27.73 -6.08
C PRO A 3 52.59 -26.33 -6.17
N THR A 4 51.75 -26.12 -7.17
CA THR A 4 50.93 -24.92 -7.33
C THR A 4 49.85 -24.91 -6.23
N THR A 5 50.02 -24.07 -5.22
CA THR A 5 48.98 -23.80 -4.22
C THR A 5 47.76 -23.16 -4.91
N PRO A 6 46.53 -23.67 -4.68
CA PRO A 6 45.31 -23.10 -5.26
C PRO A 6 45.15 -21.65 -4.80
N ARG A 7 44.92 -20.75 -5.77
CA ARG A 7 44.60 -19.35 -5.49
C ARG A 7 43.26 -19.31 -4.73
N PRO A 8 43.18 -18.64 -3.56
CA PRO A 8 41.91 -18.48 -2.87
C PRO A 8 40.92 -17.76 -3.80
N PRO A 9 39.64 -18.19 -3.82
CA PRO A 9 38.64 -17.57 -4.68
C PRO A 9 38.54 -16.07 -4.37
N ASP A 10 38.59 -15.24 -5.41
CA ASP A 10 38.54 -13.79 -5.31
C ASP A 10 37.30 -13.37 -4.52
N ALA A 11 37.51 -12.87 -3.29
CA ALA A 11 36.47 -12.53 -2.31
C ALA A 11 35.66 -11.26 -2.66
N THR A 12 35.68 -10.83 -3.93
CA THR A 12 35.13 -9.54 -4.39
C THR A 12 33.90 -9.68 -5.29
N ALA A 13 33.36 -10.89 -5.48
CA ALA A 13 32.07 -11.05 -6.14
C ALA A 13 30.96 -10.50 -5.23
N THR A 14 30.67 -9.20 -5.35
CA THR A 14 29.52 -8.56 -4.73
C THR A 14 28.28 -9.35 -5.08
N ALA A 15 27.60 -9.90 -4.06
CA ALA A 15 26.38 -10.65 -4.25
C ALA A 15 25.41 -9.86 -5.15
N PRO A 16 24.78 -10.51 -6.15
CA PRO A 16 23.89 -9.82 -7.07
C PRO A 16 22.79 -9.09 -6.29
N ARG A 17 22.62 -7.78 -6.56
CA ARG A 17 21.54 -6.99 -5.96
C ARG A 17 20.19 -7.60 -6.35
N ALA A 18 19.31 -7.78 -5.38
CA ALA A 18 17.96 -8.29 -5.61
C ALA A 18 17.16 -7.31 -6.49
N PRO A 19 16.78 -7.68 -7.73
CA PRO A 19 16.20 -6.74 -8.70
C PRO A 19 14.80 -6.26 -8.33
N TYR A 20 14.11 -6.91 -7.39
CA TYR A 20 12.79 -6.53 -6.92
C TYR A 20 12.79 -5.42 -5.86
N LEU A 21 13.92 -5.20 -5.16
CA LEU A 21 13.97 -4.23 -4.04
C LEU A 21 13.74 -2.78 -4.48
N PRO A 22 14.33 -2.28 -5.59
CA PRO A 22 14.07 -0.91 -6.04
C PRO A 22 12.59 -0.71 -6.38
N TRP A 23 11.96 -1.68 -7.05
CA TRP A 23 10.55 -1.60 -7.42
C TRP A 23 9.63 -1.64 -6.20
N LEU A 24 9.91 -2.50 -5.22
CA LEU A 24 9.16 -2.53 -3.96
C LEU A 24 9.28 -1.20 -3.19
N ALA A 25 10.47 -0.59 -3.19
CA ALA A 25 10.66 0.73 -2.59
C ALA A 25 9.87 1.82 -3.33
N VAL A 26 9.89 1.81 -4.67
CA VAL A 26 9.09 2.74 -5.49
C VAL A 26 7.59 2.55 -5.24
N THR A 27 7.10 1.31 -5.11
CA THR A 27 5.71 1.04 -4.73
C THR A 27 5.36 1.65 -3.38
N ALA A 28 6.20 1.46 -2.36
CA ALA A 28 5.96 2.01 -1.02
C ALA A 28 5.99 3.55 -1.01
N ILE A 29 6.92 4.15 -1.76
CA ILE A 29 7.01 5.61 -1.91
C ILE A 29 5.78 6.15 -2.64
N ALA A 30 5.42 5.54 -3.78
CA ALA A 30 4.24 5.94 -4.53
C ALA A 30 3.00 5.87 -3.62
N TYR A 31 2.76 4.72 -2.98
CA TYR A 31 1.63 4.54 -2.08
C TYR A 31 1.59 5.58 -0.94
N GLY A 32 2.71 5.79 -0.25
CA GLY A 32 2.75 6.75 0.86
C GLY A 32 2.60 8.22 0.45
N LEU A 33 2.95 8.58 -0.79
CA LEU A 33 2.83 9.95 -1.28
C LEU A 33 1.48 10.23 -1.96
N THR A 34 1.02 9.31 -2.81
CA THR A 34 -0.13 9.56 -3.67
C THR A 34 -1.45 9.47 -2.94
N HIS A 35 -1.56 8.71 -1.84
CA HIS A 35 -2.81 8.61 -1.08
C HIS A 35 -3.12 9.83 -0.21
N HIS A 36 -2.17 10.77 -0.10
CA HIS A 36 -2.37 12.04 0.58
C HIS A 36 -2.28 13.24 -0.37
N ILE A 37 -2.21 12.97 -1.69
CA ILE A 37 -1.95 14.02 -2.68
C ILE A 37 -3.17 14.93 -2.87
N GLY A 38 -4.40 14.39 -2.84
CA GLY A 38 -5.63 15.18 -2.91
C GLY A 38 -5.68 16.29 -1.86
N PHE A 39 -5.35 15.96 -0.60
CA PHE A 39 -5.22 16.95 0.47
C PHE A 39 -4.11 17.97 0.19
N GLY A 40 -2.92 17.49 -0.17
CA GLY A 40 -1.76 18.35 -0.42
C GLY A 40 -1.91 19.26 -1.64
N LEU A 41 -2.82 18.97 -2.57
CA LEU A 41 -3.08 19.74 -3.78
C LEU A 41 -4.41 20.51 -3.74
N ALA A 42 -5.20 20.40 -2.67
CA ALA A 42 -6.50 21.09 -2.56
C ALA A 42 -6.39 22.61 -2.77
N TRP A 43 -5.26 23.22 -2.36
CA TRP A 43 -4.99 24.65 -2.52
C TRP A 43 -4.86 25.11 -3.98
N LEU A 44 -4.66 24.19 -4.93
CA LEU A 44 -4.60 24.51 -6.37
C LEU A 44 -5.97 24.86 -6.96
N GLY A 45 -7.07 24.56 -6.27
CA GLY A 45 -8.42 24.91 -6.68
C GLY A 45 -8.92 24.14 -7.92
N THR A 46 -9.75 24.81 -8.72
CA THR A 46 -10.52 24.21 -9.82
C THR A 46 -9.87 24.37 -11.19
N ILE A 47 -10.10 23.39 -12.06
CA ILE A 47 -9.84 23.43 -13.51
C ILE A 47 -11.12 23.06 -14.26
N GLY A 48 -11.74 24.04 -14.92
CA GLY A 48 -13.09 23.88 -15.46
C GLY A 48 -14.09 23.54 -14.36
N ASP A 49 -14.89 22.49 -14.58
CA ASP A 49 -15.88 21.98 -13.62
C ASP A 49 -15.31 20.95 -12.63
N THR A 50 -13.98 20.75 -12.62
CA THR A 50 -13.27 19.74 -11.80
C THR A 50 -12.17 20.38 -10.95
N ARG A 51 -11.47 19.62 -10.10
CA ARG A 51 -10.33 20.09 -9.29
C ARG A 51 -9.02 19.49 -9.75
N TRP A 52 -7.91 20.22 -9.54
CA TRP A 52 -6.57 19.67 -9.78
C TRP A 52 -6.29 18.40 -8.96
N ALA A 53 -6.84 18.32 -7.75
CA ALA A 53 -6.77 17.13 -6.90
C ALA A 53 -7.36 15.90 -7.61
N ASP A 54 -8.54 16.01 -8.22
CA ASP A 54 -9.21 14.89 -8.92
C ASP A 54 -8.34 14.29 -10.02
N TRP A 55 -7.67 15.15 -10.79
CA TRP A 55 -6.75 14.73 -11.86
C TRP A 55 -5.49 14.07 -11.34
N ALA A 56 -4.94 14.56 -10.22
CA ALA A 56 -3.80 13.94 -9.57
C ALA A 56 -4.16 12.56 -9.01
N ASP A 57 -5.33 12.45 -8.38
CA ASP A 57 -5.82 11.19 -7.81
C ASP A 57 -6.11 10.15 -8.91
N LEU A 58 -6.54 10.57 -10.11
CA LEU A 58 -6.69 9.65 -11.24
C LEU A 58 -5.39 8.90 -11.60
N ILE A 59 -4.23 9.48 -11.31
CA ILE A 59 -2.91 8.88 -11.57
C ILE A 59 -2.46 7.97 -10.41
N THR A 60 -2.92 8.24 -9.19
CA THR A 60 -2.59 7.50 -7.96
C THR A 60 -2.58 5.98 -8.13
N PRO A 61 -3.63 5.33 -8.67
CA PRO A 61 -3.65 3.88 -8.70
C PRO A 61 -2.56 3.30 -9.63
N TYR A 62 -2.29 3.95 -10.76
CA TYR A 62 -1.26 3.52 -11.70
C TYR A 62 0.15 3.73 -11.15
N ALA A 63 0.37 4.82 -10.42
CA ALA A 63 1.64 5.11 -9.75
C ALA A 63 2.02 4.02 -8.74
N VAL A 64 1.04 3.38 -8.09
CA VAL A 64 1.26 2.26 -7.16
C VAL A 64 1.36 0.92 -7.90
N LEU A 65 0.46 0.66 -8.85
CA LEU A 65 0.33 -0.63 -9.51
C LEU A 65 1.51 -0.96 -10.45
N LEU A 66 1.97 -0.02 -11.26
CA LEU A 66 3.06 -0.26 -12.21
C LEU A 66 4.37 -0.71 -11.52
N PRO A 67 4.87 -0.04 -10.48
CA PRO A 67 6.04 -0.54 -9.76
C PRO A 67 5.75 -1.83 -8.99
N ALA A 68 4.51 -2.06 -8.51
CA ALA A 68 4.14 -3.33 -7.88
C ALA A 68 4.24 -4.51 -8.87
N ALA A 69 3.72 -4.34 -10.09
CA ALA A 69 3.89 -5.30 -11.17
C ALA A 69 5.37 -5.53 -11.52
N ALA A 70 6.19 -4.47 -11.55
CA ALA A 70 7.62 -4.59 -11.79
C ALA A 70 8.32 -5.38 -10.66
N ALA A 71 7.94 -5.17 -9.41
CA ALA A 71 8.43 -5.94 -8.26
C ALA A 71 8.02 -7.42 -8.34
N LEU A 72 6.77 -7.71 -8.73
CA LEU A 72 6.29 -9.09 -8.96
C LEU A 72 7.06 -9.77 -10.09
N ARG A 73 7.27 -9.08 -11.22
CA ARG A 73 8.04 -9.59 -12.36
C ARG A 73 9.49 -9.88 -11.96
N ALA A 74 10.16 -8.93 -11.31
CA ALA A 74 11.53 -9.09 -10.84
C ALA A 74 11.66 -10.17 -9.74
N GLY A 75 10.60 -10.35 -8.94
CA GLY A 75 10.44 -11.39 -7.95
C GLY A 75 10.07 -12.77 -8.52
N LYS A 76 9.89 -12.89 -9.83
CA LYS A 76 9.48 -14.11 -10.54
C LYS A 76 8.14 -14.67 -10.01
N ALA A 77 7.13 -13.80 -9.88
CA ALA A 77 5.79 -14.17 -9.45
C ALA A 77 5.19 -15.29 -10.32
N SER A 78 4.47 -16.21 -9.68
CA SER A 78 3.79 -17.32 -10.36
C SER A 78 2.53 -16.85 -11.09
N PRO A 79 2.00 -17.61 -12.07
CA PRO A 79 0.75 -17.26 -12.75
C PRO A 79 -0.43 -17.04 -11.80
N ARG A 80 -0.55 -17.84 -10.74
CA ARG A 80 -1.59 -17.66 -9.70
C ARG A 80 -1.47 -16.32 -8.98
N THR A 81 -0.23 -15.89 -8.71
CA THR A 81 0.03 -14.60 -8.06
C THR A 81 -0.29 -13.44 -9.01
N TRP A 82 -0.04 -13.61 -10.32
CA TRP A 82 -0.47 -12.64 -11.32
C TRP A 82 -1.98 -12.52 -11.43
N ILE A 83 -2.72 -13.63 -11.37
CA ILE A 83 -4.20 -13.59 -11.35
C ILE A 83 -4.68 -12.82 -10.11
N LEU A 84 -4.12 -13.10 -8.94
CA LEU A 84 -4.45 -12.38 -7.72
C LEU A 84 -4.12 -10.88 -7.82
N TYR A 85 -2.96 -10.55 -8.36
CA TYR A 85 -2.55 -9.18 -8.60
C TYR A 85 -3.49 -8.47 -9.58
N LEU A 86 -3.88 -9.11 -10.69
CA LEU A 86 -4.78 -8.52 -11.69
C LEU A 86 -6.18 -8.30 -11.12
N ALA A 87 -6.71 -9.27 -10.38
CA ALA A 87 -7.96 -9.10 -9.65
C ALA A 87 -7.87 -7.91 -8.68
N GLY A 88 -6.81 -7.87 -7.87
CA GLY A 88 -6.54 -6.74 -6.98
C GLY A 88 -6.42 -5.41 -7.70
N ALA A 89 -5.67 -5.36 -8.80
CA ALA A 89 -5.43 -4.15 -9.59
C ALA A 89 -6.71 -3.60 -10.22
N ILE A 90 -7.55 -4.47 -10.79
CA ILE A 90 -8.86 -4.08 -11.34
C ILE A 90 -9.74 -3.53 -10.21
N THR A 91 -9.92 -4.29 -9.13
CA THR A 91 -10.74 -3.87 -7.99
C THR A 91 -10.24 -2.56 -7.36
N TYR A 92 -8.92 -2.37 -7.31
CA TYR A 92 -8.25 -1.18 -6.79
C TYR A 92 -8.51 0.05 -7.67
N VAL A 93 -8.35 -0.07 -9.00
CA VAL A 93 -8.61 1.01 -9.97
C VAL A 93 -10.08 1.36 -10.00
N GLU A 94 -10.97 0.37 -10.08
CA GLU A 94 -12.42 0.59 -10.12
C GLU A 94 -12.91 1.24 -8.82
N GLY A 95 -12.46 0.77 -7.66
CA GLY A 95 -12.82 1.38 -6.37
C GLY A 95 -12.38 2.84 -6.28
N HIS A 96 -11.15 3.15 -6.72
CA HIS A 96 -10.66 4.52 -6.76
C HIS A 96 -11.42 5.40 -7.77
N GLY A 97 -11.75 4.86 -8.94
CA GLY A 97 -12.55 5.56 -9.96
C GLY A 97 -13.98 5.85 -9.50
N ILE A 98 -14.61 4.91 -8.79
CA ILE A 98 -15.93 5.10 -8.17
C ILE A 98 -15.87 6.21 -7.13
N HIS A 99 -14.89 6.17 -6.22
CA HIS A 99 -14.64 7.21 -5.22
C HIS A 99 -14.52 8.60 -5.89
N LEU A 100 -13.64 8.74 -6.89
CA LEU A 100 -13.42 10.02 -7.57
C LEU A 100 -14.67 10.52 -8.32
N ALA A 101 -15.39 9.63 -9.00
CA ALA A 101 -16.62 10.01 -9.69
C ALA A 101 -17.70 10.46 -8.70
N ALA A 102 -17.86 9.74 -7.60
CA ALA A 102 -18.84 10.06 -6.56
C ALA A 102 -18.50 11.38 -5.86
N ASN A 103 -17.23 11.61 -5.54
CA ASN A 103 -16.75 12.86 -4.96
C ASN A 103 -16.98 14.05 -5.91
N SER A 104 -16.66 13.87 -7.20
CA SER A 104 -16.90 14.89 -8.23
C SER A 104 -18.39 15.27 -8.33
N VAL A 105 -19.29 14.28 -8.30
CA VAL A 105 -20.74 14.51 -8.27
C VAL A 105 -21.14 15.22 -6.97
N ALA A 106 -20.66 14.77 -5.81
CA ALA A 106 -20.99 15.34 -4.51
C ALA A 106 -20.56 16.81 -4.37
N ASN A 107 -19.45 17.21 -5.00
CA ASN A 107 -18.99 18.60 -5.02
C ASN A 107 -19.96 19.55 -5.74
N VAL A 108 -20.81 19.03 -6.64
CA VAL A 108 -21.81 19.80 -7.39
C VAL A 108 -23.21 19.61 -6.79
N GLU A 109 -23.59 18.36 -6.51
CA GLU A 109 -24.89 17.97 -6.01
C GLU A 109 -24.74 16.95 -4.86
N PRO A 110 -24.55 17.42 -3.61
CA PRO A 110 -24.44 16.56 -2.45
C PRO A 110 -25.68 15.68 -2.30
N SER A 111 -25.50 14.37 -2.20
CA SER A 111 -26.60 13.42 -2.00
C SER A 111 -26.16 12.19 -1.22
N GLY A 112 -27.12 11.52 -0.57
CA GLY A 112 -26.85 10.25 0.11
C GLY A 112 -26.40 9.13 -0.83
N VAL A 113 -26.76 9.21 -2.12
CA VAL A 113 -26.29 8.24 -3.13
C VAL A 113 -24.83 8.48 -3.46
N ALA A 114 -24.42 9.73 -3.68
CA ALA A 114 -23.01 10.06 -3.90
C ALA A 114 -22.17 9.63 -2.68
N HIS A 115 -22.62 9.96 -1.46
CA HIS A 115 -21.96 9.54 -0.23
C HIS A 115 -21.87 8.01 -0.07
N LEU A 116 -22.91 7.24 -0.45
CA LEU A 116 -22.85 5.78 -0.42
C LEU A 116 -21.74 5.22 -1.32
N TRP A 117 -21.66 5.73 -2.55
CA TRP A 117 -20.68 5.27 -3.53
C TRP A 117 -19.27 5.75 -3.22
N ASP A 118 -19.14 6.97 -2.68
CA ASP A 118 -17.87 7.53 -2.24
C ASP A 118 -17.35 6.76 -1.02
N GLU A 119 -18.05 6.87 0.10
CA GLU A 119 -17.54 6.47 1.41
C GLU A 119 -17.55 4.97 1.64
N TYR A 120 -18.57 4.27 1.16
CA TYR A 120 -18.73 2.85 1.48
C TYR A 120 -18.26 1.99 0.32
N ILE A 121 -18.86 2.12 -0.87
CA ILE A 121 -18.56 1.18 -1.95
C ILE A 121 -17.16 1.44 -2.54
N GLY A 122 -16.84 2.72 -2.81
CA GLY A 122 -15.55 3.15 -3.33
C GLY A 122 -14.40 2.71 -2.44
N HIS A 123 -14.43 3.09 -1.15
CA HIS A 123 -13.36 2.72 -0.21
C HIS A 123 -13.22 1.22 0.04
N TYR A 124 -14.31 0.46 0.16
CA TYR A 124 -14.21 -1.00 0.36
C TYR A 124 -13.61 -1.70 -0.86
N LEU A 125 -14.00 -1.31 -2.08
CA LEU A 125 -13.38 -1.84 -3.31
C LEU A 125 -11.92 -1.40 -3.42
N TRP A 126 -11.66 -0.11 -3.19
CA TRP A 126 -10.31 0.45 -3.25
C TRP A 126 -9.36 -0.29 -2.30
N TYR A 127 -9.66 -0.34 -1.01
CA TYR A 127 -8.77 -0.97 -0.03
C TYR A 127 -8.78 -2.50 -0.08
N GLY A 128 -9.90 -3.11 -0.50
CA GLY A 128 -9.97 -4.53 -0.83
C GLY A 128 -9.00 -4.89 -1.96
N GLY A 129 -9.03 -4.13 -3.07
CA GLY A 129 -8.11 -4.30 -4.19
C GLY A 129 -6.64 -4.12 -3.78
N LEU A 130 -6.34 -3.09 -2.99
CA LEU A 130 -5.00 -2.85 -2.45
C LEU A 130 -4.51 -4.04 -1.61
N THR A 131 -5.39 -4.59 -0.77
CA THR A 131 -5.08 -5.76 0.08
C THR A 131 -4.71 -6.97 -0.76
N LEU A 132 -5.39 -7.21 -1.89
CA LEU A 132 -5.04 -8.28 -2.82
C LEU A 132 -3.68 -8.03 -3.50
N VAL A 133 -3.37 -6.78 -3.87
CA VAL A 133 -2.06 -6.39 -4.43
C VAL A 133 -0.94 -6.64 -3.42
N ILE A 134 -1.11 -6.22 -2.15
CA ILE A 134 -0.15 -6.46 -1.08
C ILE A 134 0.00 -7.96 -0.82
N THR A 135 -1.10 -8.73 -0.87
CA THR A 135 -1.07 -10.19 -0.76
C THR A 135 -0.24 -10.82 -1.88
N ALA A 136 -0.41 -10.38 -3.13
CA ALA A 136 0.39 -10.86 -4.26
C ALA A 136 1.90 -10.57 -4.06
N LEU A 137 2.24 -9.37 -3.59
CA LEU A 137 3.62 -9.00 -3.25
C LEU A 137 4.17 -9.87 -2.12
N ALA A 138 3.41 -10.08 -1.05
CA ALA A 138 3.79 -10.92 0.08
C ALA A 138 4.00 -12.38 -0.34
N LEU A 139 3.09 -12.97 -1.13
CA LEU A 139 3.22 -14.33 -1.64
C LEU A 139 4.51 -14.52 -2.46
N THR A 140 4.91 -13.49 -3.20
CA THR A 140 6.10 -13.54 -4.08
C THR A 140 7.39 -13.27 -3.32
N LEU A 141 7.36 -12.36 -2.35
CA LEU A 141 8.56 -11.74 -1.80
C LEU A 141 8.82 -12.06 -0.32
N ALA A 142 7.82 -12.42 0.49
CA ALA A 142 7.97 -12.52 1.95
C ALA A 142 9.01 -13.57 2.40
N ARG A 143 9.26 -14.61 1.59
CA ARG A 143 10.27 -15.65 1.86
C ARG A 143 11.61 -15.41 1.16
N ARG A 144 11.81 -14.24 0.54
CA ARG A 144 13.10 -13.85 -0.05
C ARG A 144 14.09 -13.44 1.04
N PRO A 145 15.41 -13.45 0.77
CA PRO A 145 16.41 -13.04 1.76
C PRO A 145 16.06 -11.71 2.42
N PRO A 146 16.30 -11.57 3.74
CA PRO A 146 15.94 -10.36 4.46
C PRO A 146 16.73 -9.16 3.95
N VAL A 147 16.09 -7.99 3.99
CA VAL A 147 16.76 -6.70 3.81
C VAL A 147 16.99 -6.06 5.18
N HIS A 148 18.16 -5.44 5.35
CA HIS A 148 18.55 -4.76 6.58
C HIS A 148 18.77 -3.27 6.31
N GLY A 149 18.65 -2.47 7.37
CA GLY A 149 18.88 -1.03 7.33
C GLY A 149 17.63 -0.20 7.64
N PRO A 150 17.80 1.10 7.90
CA PRO A 150 16.72 1.98 8.33
C PRO A 150 15.74 2.31 7.20
N ILE A 151 16.20 2.42 5.95
CA ILE A 151 15.36 2.84 4.82
C ILE A 151 14.21 1.85 4.54
N PRO A 152 14.43 0.53 4.39
CA PRO A 152 13.32 -0.41 4.18
C PRO A 152 12.34 -0.45 5.36
N ALA A 153 12.84 -0.28 6.59
CA ALA A 153 11.98 -0.23 7.78
C ALA A 153 11.11 1.03 7.78
N LEU A 154 11.68 2.19 7.44
CA LEU A 154 10.96 3.44 7.31
C LEU A 154 9.88 3.36 6.23
N LEU A 155 10.21 2.83 5.04
CA LEU A 155 9.24 2.67 3.96
C LEU A 155 8.10 1.70 4.33
N ALA A 156 8.40 0.62 5.04
CA ALA A 156 7.39 -0.29 5.56
C ALA A 156 6.50 0.41 6.61
N LEU A 157 7.09 1.19 7.51
CA LEU A 157 6.33 1.95 8.51
C LEU A 157 5.42 3.01 7.86
N ILE A 158 5.93 3.78 6.89
CA ILE A 158 5.14 4.74 6.10
C ILE A 158 3.97 4.03 5.42
N THR A 159 4.20 2.86 4.82
CA THR A 159 3.14 2.03 4.24
C THR A 159 2.07 1.68 5.27
N GLY A 160 2.47 1.26 6.48
CA GLY A 160 1.53 0.96 7.57
C GLY A 160 0.73 2.16 8.05
N ILE A 161 1.38 3.32 8.20
CA ILE A 161 0.74 4.57 8.59
C ILE A 161 -0.28 5.00 7.53
N THR A 162 0.13 5.02 6.26
CA THR A 162 -0.74 5.35 5.12
C THR A 162 -1.96 4.42 5.07
N PHE A 163 -1.75 3.12 5.28
CA PHE A 163 -2.85 2.15 5.35
C PHE A 163 -3.82 2.45 6.50
N THR A 164 -3.29 2.87 7.65
CA THR A 164 -4.09 3.21 8.83
C THR A 164 -4.92 4.46 8.59
N THR A 165 -4.31 5.54 8.10
CA THR A 165 -5.02 6.81 7.83
C THR A 165 -6.09 6.61 6.78
N ASN A 166 -5.79 5.87 5.71
CA ASN A 166 -6.77 5.53 4.69
C ASN A 166 -7.93 4.69 5.27
N ALA A 167 -7.62 3.72 6.14
CA ALA A 167 -8.64 2.89 6.75
C ALA A 167 -9.59 3.69 7.67
N LEU A 168 -9.07 4.72 8.35
CA LEU A 168 -9.85 5.60 9.21
C LEU A 168 -10.70 6.58 8.39
N GLU A 169 -10.12 7.26 7.40
CA GLU A 169 -10.84 8.18 6.51
C GLU A 169 -11.91 7.44 5.71
N GLY A 170 -11.58 6.33 5.07
CA GLY A 170 -12.55 5.61 4.25
C GLY A 170 -13.48 4.66 5.01
N GLN A 171 -13.70 4.88 6.31
CA GLN A 171 -14.59 4.10 7.18
C GLN A 171 -14.41 2.56 7.13
N THR A 172 -13.22 2.06 6.79
CA THR A 172 -12.93 0.62 6.67
C THR A 172 -12.17 0.04 7.85
N ALA A 173 -11.99 0.82 8.92
CA ALA A 173 -11.15 0.49 10.07
C ALA A 173 -11.40 -0.93 10.64
N ALA A 174 -12.66 -1.35 10.78
CA ALA A 174 -13.00 -2.66 11.32
C ALA A 174 -12.46 -3.83 10.47
N VAL A 175 -12.61 -3.74 9.14
CA VAL A 175 -12.06 -4.75 8.22
C VAL A 175 -10.54 -4.65 8.16
N SER A 176 -10.01 -3.43 8.21
CA SER A 176 -8.57 -3.15 8.24
C SER A 176 -7.87 -3.70 9.49
N ILE A 177 -8.54 -3.80 10.64
CA ILE A 177 -8.04 -4.53 11.82
C ILE A 177 -7.81 -6.01 11.49
N ALA A 178 -8.76 -6.67 10.82
CA ALA A 178 -8.61 -8.07 10.44
C ALA A 178 -7.46 -8.27 9.43
N ILE A 179 -7.35 -7.37 8.45
CA ILE A 179 -6.29 -7.41 7.43
C ILE A 179 -4.91 -7.18 8.06
N THR A 180 -4.76 -6.16 8.89
CA THR A 180 -3.50 -5.83 9.56
C THR A 180 -3.08 -6.94 10.53
N ALA A 181 -4.03 -7.57 11.24
CA ALA A 181 -3.78 -8.76 12.05
C ALA A 181 -3.29 -9.95 11.21
N ALA A 182 -3.93 -10.22 10.07
CA ALA A 182 -3.53 -11.31 9.18
C ALA A 182 -2.13 -11.10 8.60
N PHE A 183 -1.81 -9.90 8.11
CA PHE A 183 -0.47 -9.59 7.61
C PHE A 183 0.59 -9.59 8.71
N THR A 184 0.26 -9.13 9.92
CA THR A 184 1.17 -9.22 11.07
C THR A 184 1.47 -10.67 11.43
N ALA A 185 0.44 -11.52 11.52
CA ALA A 185 0.59 -12.94 11.82
C ALA A 185 1.41 -13.66 10.74
N TRP A 186 1.15 -13.37 9.46
CA TRP A 186 1.92 -13.96 8.38
C TRP A 186 3.36 -13.42 8.33
N GLY A 187 3.56 -12.13 8.55
CA GLY A 187 4.88 -11.52 8.72
C GLY A 187 5.67 -12.20 9.83
N TRP A 188 5.02 -12.56 10.93
CA TRP A 188 5.64 -13.30 12.04
C TRP A 188 6.13 -14.70 11.64
N THR A 189 5.37 -15.43 10.82
CA THR A 189 5.80 -16.75 10.30
C THR A 189 6.90 -16.66 9.24
N THR A 190 7.10 -15.47 8.65
CA THR A 190 8.12 -15.21 7.62
C THR A 190 9.20 -14.23 8.09
N ARG A 191 9.31 -13.97 9.40
CA ARG A 191 10.16 -12.92 10.00
C ARG A 191 11.66 -13.07 9.76
N HIS A 192 12.13 -14.27 9.45
CA HIS A 192 13.55 -14.54 9.14
C HIS A 192 13.92 -14.13 7.70
N HIS A 193 12.95 -13.64 6.93
CA HIS A 193 13.04 -13.27 5.53
C HIS A 193 12.52 -11.83 5.34
N LEU A 194 12.26 -11.42 4.09
CA LEU A 194 11.67 -10.11 3.79
C LEU A 194 10.29 -9.89 4.43
N GLY A 195 9.59 -10.95 4.81
CA GLY A 195 8.30 -10.91 5.50
C GLY A 195 8.30 -10.14 6.83
N ARG A 196 9.48 -9.91 7.44
CA ARG A 196 9.63 -8.96 8.56
C ARG A 196 9.08 -7.56 8.27
N LEU A 197 9.11 -7.12 7.01
CA LEU A 197 8.59 -5.81 6.60
C LEU A 197 7.07 -5.74 6.80
N LEU A 198 6.35 -6.86 6.69
CA LEU A 198 4.92 -6.91 7.00
C LEU A 198 4.67 -6.64 8.48
N ILE A 199 5.53 -7.14 9.39
CA ILE A 199 5.39 -6.84 10.82
C ILE A 199 5.61 -5.34 11.07
N ILE A 200 6.67 -4.78 10.47
CA ILE A 200 7.02 -3.35 10.63
C ILE A 200 5.91 -2.44 10.10
N ALA A 201 5.24 -2.84 9.01
CA ALA A 201 4.11 -2.09 8.46
C ALA A 201 2.83 -2.30 9.28
N PHE A 202 2.42 -3.56 9.48
CA PHE A 202 1.05 -3.87 9.89
C PHE A 202 0.86 -4.03 11.40
N ALA A 203 1.92 -4.31 12.19
CA ALA A 203 1.76 -4.37 13.64
C ALA A 203 1.51 -2.97 14.25
N PRO A 204 2.26 -1.91 13.86
CA PRO A 204 1.93 -0.55 14.28
C PRO A 204 0.55 -0.11 13.79
N ALA A 205 0.19 -0.41 12.53
CA ALA A 205 -1.11 -0.09 11.98
C ALA A 205 -2.26 -0.73 12.78
N LEU A 206 -2.13 -2.02 13.12
CA LEU A 206 -3.10 -2.73 13.97
C LEU A 206 -3.25 -2.06 15.35
N ILE A 207 -2.13 -1.71 15.98
CA ILE A 207 -2.14 -1.03 17.28
C ILE A 207 -2.83 0.33 17.15
N MET A 208 -2.49 1.13 16.13
CA MET A 208 -3.09 2.44 15.90
C MET A 208 -4.61 2.34 15.70
N LEU A 209 -5.09 1.42 14.85
CA LEU A 209 -6.52 1.22 14.63
C LEU A 209 -7.24 0.80 15.92
N ILE A 210 -6.70 -0.15 16.68
CA ILE A 210 -7.31 -0.58 17.95
C ILE A 210 -7.35 0.56 18.97
N VAL A 211 -6.22 1.25 19.15
CA VAL A 211 -6.11 2.37 20.11
C VAL A 211 -7.06 3.50 19.73
N TYR A 212 -7.12 3.86 18.46
CA TYR A 212 -8.05 4.88 17.95
C TYR A 212 -9.50 4.48 18.21
N GLY A 213 -9.86 3.23 17.87
CA GLY A 213 -11.19 2.66 18.12
C GLY A 213 -11.63 2.73 19.58
N ILE A 214 -10.73 2.38 20.50
CA ILE A 214 -10.99 2.44 21.94
C ILE A 214 -11.11 3.89 22.42
N TRP A 215 -10.17 4.76 22.01
CA TRP A 215 -10.11 6.15 22.44
C TRP A 215 -11.38 6.92 22.04
N HIS A 216 -11.82 6.77 20.79
CA HIS A 216 -12.97 7.48 20.24
C HIS A 216 -14.29 6.72 20.42
N ARG A 217 -14.27 5.53 21.04
CA ARG A 217 -15.44 4.64 21.20
C ARG A 217 -16.14 4.33 19.87
N GLY A 218 -15.35 4.19 18.82
CA GLY A 218 -15.80 4.12 17.43
C GLY A 218 -14.66 4.52 16.49
N PHE A 219 -14.97 4.66 15.20
CA PHE A 219 -14.00 5.04 14.18
C PHE A 219 -14.48 6.30 13.45
N PRO A 220 -14.60 7.46 14.13
CA PRO A 220 -14.88 8.71 13.43
C PRO A 220 -13.76 9.03 12.45
N GLU A 221 -14.10 9.67 11.34
CA GLU A 221 -13.10 10.09 10.36
C GLU A 221 -12.21 11.18 10.99
N PRO A 222 -10.89 11.12 10.81
CA PRO A 222 -10.02 12.18 11.33
C PRO A 222 -10.36 13.59 10.78
N THR A 223 -10.90 13.68 9.56
CA THR A 223 -11.48 14.91 8.99
C THR A 223 -12.69 15.44 9.79
N GLU A 224 -13.58 14.58 10.29
CA GLU A 224 -14.67 14.97 11.21
C GLU A 224 -14.14 15.56 12.53
N LEU A 225 -12.93 15.18 12.93
CA LEU A 225 -12.25 15.70 14.11
C LEU A 225 -11.41 16.96 13.83
N GLY A 226 -11.29 17.37 12.56
CA GLY A 226 -10.47 18.51 12.11
C GLY A 226 -8.96 18.27 12.24
N TRP A 227 -8.52 17.02 12.19
CA TRP A 227 -7.09 16.66 12.28
C TRP A 227 -6.37 16.71 10.94
N ILE A 228 -7.14 16.55 9.86
CA ILE A 228 -6.68 16.54 8.47
C ILE A 228 -7.60 17.48 7.69
#